data_AF-A0A3D6A540-F1
#
_entry.id   AF-A0A3D6A540-F1
#
_cell.length_a   1.000
_cell.length_b   1.000
_cell.length_c   1.000
_cell.angle_alpha   90.00
_cell.angle_beta   90.00
_cell.angle_gamma   90.00
#
_symmetry.space_group_name_H-M   'P 1'
#
loop_
_entity.id
_entity.type
_entity.pdbx_description
1 polymer ?
#
loop_
_entity_poly.entity_id
_entity_poly.type
_entity_poly.pdbx_seq_one_letter_code
_entity_poly.pdbx_strand_id
1 'polypeptide(L)'
;MVNACFPPLSWQTYDIDFVNARNSSGEKISNARITAKLNGILIHDGFEIPTKTGGSRPDPEGTPGKIKLQGHNNPLQFKNIWIVKK
;
A
#
# COMPACT_ATOMS: atom_id res chain seq x y z
N MET A 1 1.90 17.35 0.38
CA MET A 1 2.66 16.08 0.55
C MET A 1 4.02 16.43 1.14
N VAL A 2 4.54 15.62 2.05
CA VAL A 2 5.82 15.84 2.73
C VAL A 2 6.79 14.71 2.39
N ASN A 3 8.07 15.04 2.18
CA ASN A 3 9.12 14.04 2.11
C ASN A 3 9.58 13.73 3.55
N ALA A 4 9.38 12.48 3.99
CA ALA A 4 9.72 12.02 5.33
C ALA A 4 10.86 10.98 5.34
N CYS A 5 11.61 10.84 4.25
CA CYS A 5 12.70 9.86 4.15
C CYS A 5 13.87 10.22 5.07
N PHE A 6 14.36 9.23 5.81
CA PHE A 6 15.70 9.30 6.42
C PHE A 6 16.81 9.05 5.39
N PRO A 7 18.09 9.38 5.71
CA PRO A 7 19.22 9.08 4.84
C PRO A 7 19.32 7.59 4.44
N PRO A 8 20.06 7.27 3.37
CA PRO A 8 20.31 5.90 2.95
C PRO A 8 20.84 5.01 4.07
N LEU A 9 20.54 3.70 3.98
CA LEU A 9 20.93 2.67 4.96
C LEU A 9 20.31 2.85 6.36
N SER A 10 19.41 3.82 6.53
CA SER A 10 18.54 3.92 7.70
C SER A 10 17.26 3.12 7.50
N TRP A 11 16.77 2.49 8.57
CA TRP A 11 15.47 1.84 8.55
C TRP A 11 14.37 2.87 8.32
N GLN A 12 13.49 2.58 7.36
CA GLN A 12 12.26 3.33 7.13
C GLN A 12 11.09 2.51 7.66
N THR A 13 10.15 3.14 8.35
CA THR A 13 8.95 2.46 8.85
C THR A 13 7.70 2.95 8.13
N TYR A 14 6.83 2.02 7.77
CA TYR A 14 5.51 2.32 7.23
C TYR A 14 4.44 1.81 8.19
N ASP A 15 3.51 2.69 8.53
CA ASP A 15 2.25 2.34 9.18
C ASP A 15 1.13 2.63 8.16
N ILE A 16 0.41 1.59 7.76
CA ILE A 16 -0.56 1.66 6.66
C ILE A 16 -1.91 1.13 7.10
N ASP A 17 -2.92 1.99 7.02
CA ASP A 17 -4.33 1.61 7.04
C ASP A 17 -4.84 1.52 5.60
N PHE A 18 -5.31 0.34 5.22
CA PHE A 18 -5.81 0.09 3.87
C PHE A 18 -7.28 -0.36 3.91
N VAL A 19 -8.09 0.29 3.09
CA VAL A 19 -9.47 -0.14 2.80
C VAL A 19 -9.51 -0.58 1.34
N ASN A 20 -9.85 -1.85 1.12
CA ASN A 20 -9.92 -2.39 -0.24
C ASN A 20 -11.01 -1.69 -1.06
N ALA A 21 -10.84 -1.71 -2.38
CA ALA A 21 -11.91 -1.37 -3.30
C ALA A 21 -13.11 -2.32 -3.07
N ARG A 22 -14.31 -1.87 -3.41
CA ARG A 22 -15.49 -2.73 -3.42
C ARG A 22 -15.87 -3.06 -4.85
N ASN A 23 -16.30 -4.28 -5.08
CA ASN A 23 -16.84 -4.70 -6.36
C ASN A 23 -18.16 -5.46 -6.19
N SER A 24 -18.91 -5.52 -7.28
CA SER A 24 -20.06 -6.40 -7.45
C SER A 24 -19.88 -7.11 -8.79
N SER A 25 -19.84 -8.44 -8.77
CA SER A 25 -19.71 -9.26 -9.99
C SER A 25 -18.53 -8.87 -10.90
N GLY A 26 -17.43 -8.41 -10.30
CA GLY A 26 -16.22 -8.00 -11.03
C GLY A 26 -16.19 -6.53 -11.48
N GLU A 27 -17.28 -5.78 -11.29
CA GLU A 27 -17.34 -4.35 -11.55
C GLU A 27 -17.04 -3.54 -10.28
N LYS A 28 -16.14 -2.56 -10.37
CA LYS A 28 -15.75 -1.73 -9.23
C LYS A 28 -16.85 -0.75 -8.86
N ILE A 29 -17.28 -0.77 -7.60
CA ILE A 29 -18.28 0.14 -7.01
C ILE A 29 -17.60 1.32 -6.31
N SER A 30 -16.47 1.08 -5.64
CA SER A 30 -15.73 2.13 -4.95
C SER A 30 -14.23 1.87 -4.99
N ASN A 31 -13.45 2.94 -5.09
CA ASN A 31 -12.00 2.89 -5.06
C ASN A 31 -11.46 2.41 -3.70
N ALA A 32 -10.24 1.89 -3.72
CA ALA A 32 -9.50 1.62 -2.49
C ALA A 32 -9.08 2.93 -1.83
N ARG A 33 -8.87 2.91 -0.51
CA ARG A 33 -8.35 4.06 0.25
C ARG A 33 -7.14 3.65 1.08
N ILE A 34 -6.21 4.57 1.22
CA ILE A 34 -5.00 4.38 2.03
C ILE A 34 -4.74 5.60 2.93
N THR A 35 -4.48 5.32 4.20
CA THR A 35 -3.79 6.25 5.09
C THR A 35 -2.42 5.66 5.38
N ALA A 36 -1.36 6.44 5.14
CA ALA A 36 0.00 5.98 5.28
C ALA A 36 0.83 7.00 6.06
N LYS A 37 1.62 6.49 7.01
CA LYS A 37 2.69 7.21 7.67
C LYS A 37 4.03 6.63 7.25
N LEU A 38 4.99 7.52 7.00
CA LEU A 38 6.40 7.17 6.82
C LEU A 38 7.18 7.75 8.00
N ASN A 39 7.87 6.91 8.74
CA ASN A 39 8.64 7.30 9.92
C ASN A 39 7.80 8.09 10.95
N GLY A 40 6.54 7.68 11.14
CA GLY A 40 5.58 8.34 12.03
C GLY A 40 4.91 9.61 11.47
N ILE A 41 5.36 10.12 10.32
CA ILE A 41 4.82 11.33 9.68
C ILE A 41 3.74 10.94 8.67
N LEU A 42 2.55 11.55 8.78
CA LEU A 42 1.45 11.35 7.84
C LEU A 42 1.83 11.85 6.44
N ILE A 43 1.88 10.94 5.47
CA ILE A 43 2.21 11.26 4.06
C ILE A 43 1.01 11.13 3.12
N HIS A 44 0.05 10.27 3.48
CA HIS A 44 -1.25 10.14 2.81
C HIS A 44 -2.35 10.01 3.84
N ASP A 45 -3.42 10.79 3.68
CA ASP A 45 -4.58 10.78 4.56
C ASP A 45 -5.84 10.43 3.77
N GLY A 46 -6.38 9.22 4.01
CA GLY A 46 -7.61 8.75 3.37
C GLY A 46 -7.58 8.75 1.83
N PHE A 47 -6.37 8.72 1.25
CA PHE A 47 -6.15 8.95 -0.16
C PHE A 47 -6.83 7.88 -1.00
N GLU A 48 -7.56 8.32 -2.02
CA GLU A 48 -8.30 7.44 -2.92
C GLU A 48 -7.40 6.95 -4.04
N ILE A 49 -7.33 5.63 -4.22
CA ILE A 49 -6.55 4.99 -5.28
C ILE A 49 -7.49 4.71 -6.45
N PRO A 50 -7.45 5.53 -7.52
CA PRO A 50 -8.49 5.53 -8.56
C PRO A 50 -8.42 4.30 -9.47
N THR A 51 -7.27 3.64 -9.55
CA THR A 51 -7.07 2.45 -10.38
C THR A 51 -5.86 1.66 -9.89
N LYS A 52 -5.72 0.42 -10.38
CA LYS A 52 -4.54 -0.41 -10.11
C LYS A 52 -3.27 0.24 -10.65
N THR A 53 -2.18 0.08 -9.91
CA THR A 53 -0.84 0.47 -10.37
C THR A 53 -0.24 -0.58 -11.31
N GLY A 54 0.82 -0.20 -12.03
CA GLY A 54 1.63 -1.15 -12.81
C GLY A 54 2.12 -2.32 -11.95
N GLY A 55 2.18 -3.52 -12.54
CA GLY A 55 2.57 -4.75 -11.85
C GLY A 55 1.52 -5.33 -10.90
N SER A 56 0.28 -4.84 -10.98
CA SER A 56 -0.87 -5.43 -10.28
C SER A 56 -1.22 -6.83 -10.78
N ARG A 57 -2.01 -7.54 -9.99
CA ARG A 57 -2.56 -8.86 -10.35
C ARG A 57 -3.76 -8.74 -11.30
N PRO A 58 -4.04 -9.79 -12.10
CA PRO A 58 -5.12 -9.74 -13.09
C PRO A 58 -6.51 -9.67 -12.46
N ASP A 59 -6.70 -10.19 -11.24
CA ASP A 59 -8.01 -10.23 -10.55
C ASP A 59 -8.72 -8.87 -10.52
N PRO A 60 -10.05 -8.79 -10.68
CA PRO A 60 -10.80 -7.54 -10.56
C PRO A 60 -10.46 -6.75 -9.30
N GLU A 61 -10.46 -5.42 -9.38
CA GLU A 61 -10.31 -4.56 -8.19
C GLU A 61 -11.34 -4.93 -7.13
N GLY A 62 -10.95 -4.93 -5.87
CA GLY A 62 -11.82 -5.31 -4.74
C GLY A 62 -11.83 -6.80 -4.41
N THR A 63 -11.27 -7.65 -5.27
CA THR A 63 -10.92 -9.02 -4.86
C THR A 63 -9.93 -8.95 -3.69
N PRO A 64 -10.02 -9.76 -2.62
CA PRO A 64 -8.98 -9.89 -1.59
C PRO A 64 -7.73 -10.60 -2.12
N GLY A 65 -6.55 -10.33 -1.56
CA GLY A 65 -5.28 -10.86 -2.09
C GLY A 65 -4.12 -10.76 -1.11
N LYS A 66 -2.95 -11.24 -1.54
CA LYS A 66 -1.71 -11.25 -0.75
C LYS A 66 -1.03 -9.87 -0.78
N ILE A 67 -0.24 -9.56 0.24
CA ILE A 67 0.75 -8.47 0.16
C ILE A 67 1.94 -8.95 -0.69
N LYS A 68 2.45 -8.07 -1.56
CA LYS A 68 3.62 -8.31 -2.40
C LYS A 68 4.66 -7.23 -2.12
N LEU A 69 5.87 -7.65 -1.75
CA LEU A 69 7.05 -6.78 -1.73
C LEU A 69 7.68 -6.84 -3.12
N GLN A 70 7.70 -5.72 -3.84
CA GLN A 70 8.23 -5.68 -5.20
C GLN A 70 9.76 -5.67 -5.17
N GLY A 71 10.38 -6.63 -5.86
CA GLY A 71 11.80 -6.59 -6.19
C GLY A 71 12.02 -5.87 -7.51
N HIS A 72 12.90 -4.87 -7.53
CA HIS A 72 13.26 -4.11 -8.73
C HIS A 72 14.78 -4.10 -8.94
N ASN A 73 15.41 -5.27 -8.77
CA ASN A 73 16.86 -5.50 -8.85
C ASN A 73 17.72 -4.63 -7.89
N ASN A 74 17.09 -4.05 -6.86
CA ASN A 74 17.78 -3.31 -5.82
C ASN A 74 17.93 -4.19 -4.57
N PRO A 75 19.11 -4.25 -3.94
CA PRO A 75 19.29 -4.96 -2.68
C PRO A 75 18.57 -4.22 -1.56
N LEU A 76 17.44 -4.77 -1.12
CA LEU A 76 16.64 -4.26 -0.01
C LEU A 76 16.50 -5.33 1.06
N GLN A 77 16.46 -4.89 2.32
CA GLN A 77 16.17 -5.75 3.46
C GLN A 77 14.87 -5.29 4.12
N PHE A 78 14.07 -6.26 4.57
CA PHE A 78 12.82 -6.01 5.26
C PHE A 78 12.84 -6.72 6.62
N LYS A 79 12.22 -6.11 7.63
CA LYS A 79 12.01 -6.71 8.95
C LYS A 79 10.69 -6.22 9.52
N ASN A 80 10.20 -6.86 10.59
CA ASN A 80 9.07 -6.36 11.37
C ASN A 80 7.80 -6.14 10.51
N ILE A 81 7.42 -7.17 9.73
CA ILE A 81 6.23 -7.14 8.87
C ILE A 81 5.13 -7.98 9.52
N TRP A 82 4.00 -7.36 9.80
CA TRP A 82 2.78 -8.04 10.21
C TRP A 82 1.57 -7.37 9.56
N ILE A 83 0.46 -8.09 9.56
CA ILE A 83 -0.82 -7.60 9.04
C ILE A 83 -1.88 -7.98 10.08
N VAL A 84 -2.73 -7.04 10.43
CA VAL A 84 -3.90 -7.29 11.27
C VAL A 84 -5.13 -7.00 10.45
N LYS A 85 -6.10 -7.92 10.49
CA LYS A 85 -7.38 -7.71 9.82
C LYS A 85 -8.12 -6.59 10.56
N LYS A 86 -8.68 -5.66 9.79
CA LYS A 86 -9.57 -4.63 10.31
C LYS A 86 -10.93 -5.20 10.74
#